data_AF-A0A8H9AJE5-F1
#
_entry.id   AF-A0A8H9AJE5-F1
#
_cell.length_a   1.000
_cell.length_b   1.000
_cell.length_c   1.000
_cell.angle_alpha   90.00
_cell.angle_beta   90.00
_cell.angle_gamma   90.00
#
_symmetry.space_group_name_H-M   'P 1'
#
loop_
_entity.id
_entity.type
_entity.pdbx_description
1 polymer ?
#
loop_
_entity_poly.entity_id
_entity_poly.type
_entity_poly.pdbx_seq_one_letter_code
_entity_poly.pdbx_strand_id
1 'polypeptide(L)'
;MPPVWLGPNQLAELDALKIVPDGKKRVRLYQAGELDLVETKKIGQKLAAADIQDANFYPEGMHVQKCENWRRYLNAERENIAAGLTMPEQKNTQLAQMADSERAQMLAGRFDGVCVHPESEIVHVWRGGVWCPVSTMELSREMVAIYSEHRATFSKRVINNAVEALKVIAEPMGEPSGDLLPFANGALDLKTG
;
A
#
# COMPACT_ATOMS: atom_id res chain seq x y z
N MET A 1 24.61 4.36 -6.06
CA MET A 1 23.30 3.94 -5.53
C MET A 1 23.56 3.02 -4.35
N PRO A 2 22.98 3.29 -3.17
CA PRO A 2 23.08 2.39 -2.03
C PRO A 2 22.38 1.05 -2.33
N PRO A 3 22.84 -0.05 -1.72
CA PRO A 3 22.17 -1.35 -1.85
C PRO A 3 20.76 -1.28 -1.24
N VAL A 4 19.80 -1.96 -1.88
CA VAL A 4 18.45 -2.14 -1.34
C VAL A 4 18.45 -3.42 -0.52
N TRP A 5 18.07 -3.34 0.75
CA TRP A 5 17.93 -4.48 1.63
C TRP A 5 16.46 -4.91 1.71
N LEU A 6 16.20 -6.20 1.54
CA LEU A 6 14.88 -6.81 1.67
C LEU A 6 14.91 -7.74 2.89
N GLY A 7 14.17 -7.38 3.94
CA GLY A 7 13.97 -8.24 5.10
C GLY A 7 12.82 -9.23 4.90
N PRO A 8 12.51 -10.07 5.91
CA PRO A 8 11.48 -11.12 5.80
C PRO A 8 10.10 -10.58 5.40
N ASN A 9 9.70 -9.43 5.95
CA ASN A 9 8.42 -8.79 5.60
C ASN A 9 8.43 -8.28 4.15
N GLN A 10 9.55 -7.71 3.69
CA GLN A 10 9.70 -7.30 2.29
C GLN A 10 9.75 -8.50 1.33
N LEU A 11 10.32 -9.63 1.74
CA LEU A 11 10.30 -10.86 0.95
C LEU A 11 8.88 -11.42 0.84
N ALA A 12 8.10 -11.39 1.92
CA ALA A 12 6.68 -11.76 1.91
C ALA A 12 5.85 -10.85 0.98
N GLU A 13 6.18 -9.57 0.91
CA GLU A 13 5.51 -8.56 0.08
C GLU A 13 6.24 -8.27 -1.24
N LEU A 14 7.10 -9.19 -1.70
CA LEU A 14 7.92 -9.01 -2.91
C LEU A 14 7.07 -8.51 -4.08
N ASP A 15 5.86 -9.05 -4.26
CA ASP A 15 4.90 -8.72 -5.33
C ASP A 15 4.55 -7.23 -5.39
N ALA A 16 4.41 -6.55 -4.24
CA ALA A 16 4.09 -5.13 -4.14
C ALA A 16 5.32 -4.22 -4.30
N LEU A 17 6.53 -4.74 -4.12
CA LEU A 17 7.75 -3.94 -4.11
C LEU A 17 8.36 -3.72 -5.50
N LYS A 18 8.77 -2.48 -5.76
CA LYS A 18 9.62 -2.10 -6.90
C LYS A 18 11.09 -2.27 -6.50
N ILE A 19 11.61 -3.48 -6.71
CA ILE A 19 12.99 -3.84 -6.35
C ILE A 19 14.06 -3.33 -7.34
N VAL A 20 13.67 -2.89 -8.54
CA VAL A 20 14.57 -2.38 -9.57
C VAL A 20 14.19 -0.95 -9.98
N PRO A 21 15.12 0.02 -9.88
CA PRO A 21 14.93 1.36 -10.44
C PRO A 21 14.88 1.34 -11.98
N ASP A 22 14.06 2.20 -12.58
CA ASP A 22 13.86 2.25 -14.03
C ASP A 22 15.17 2.46 -14.81
N GLY A 23 15.30 1.79 -15.96
CA GLY A 23 16.42 1.96 -16.89
C GLY A 23 17.72 1.21 -16.55
N LYS A 24 17.73 0.40 -15.48
CA LYS A 24 18.87 -0.48 -15.17
C LYS A 24 18.83 -1.71 -16.08
N LYS A 25 20.00 -2.14 -16.57
CA LYS A 25 20.14 -3.39 -17.35
C LYS A 25 20.89 -4.49 -16.61
N ARG A 26 21.54 -4.17 -15.49
CA ARG A 26 22.38 -5.10 -14.72
C ARG A 26 22.18 -4.90 -13.22
N VAL A 27 22.12 -5.99 -12.47
CA VAL A 27 21.99 -5.98 -11.00
C VAL A 27 22.94 -6.99 -10.35
N ARG A 28 23.19 -6.80 -9.05
CA ARG A 28 23.89 -7.77 -8.20
C ARG A 28 22.98 -8.08 -7.03
N LEU A 29 22.75 -9.37 -6.79
CA LEU A 29 21.87 -9.85 -5.73
C LEU A 29 22.72 -10.60 -4.72
N TYR A 30 22.70 -10.17 -3.46
CA TYR A 30 23.45 -10.79 -2.38
C TYR A 30 22.46 -11.42 -1.41
N GLN A 31 22.53 -12.74 -1.26
CA GLN A 31 21.72 -13.43 -0.27
C GLN A 31 22.31 -13.19 1.12
N ALA A 32 21.46 -12.81 2.06
CA ALA A 32 21.80 -12.67 3.47
C ALA A 32 20.72 -13.40 4.29
N GLY A 33 21.05 -14.62 4.74
CA GLY A 33 20.10 -15.53 5.38
C GLY A 33 19.61 -16.63 4.43
N GLU A 34 18.51 -17.29 4.79
CA GLU A 34 17.87 -18.30 3.94
C GLU A 34 16.94 -17.62 2.93
N LEU A 35 17.07 -18.00 1.67
CA LEU A 35 16.20 -17.60 0.58
C LEU A 35 15.70 -18.90 -0.07
N ASP A 36 14.41 -19.16 -0.01
CA ASP A 36 13.88 -20.40 -0.54
C ASP A 36 13.78 -20.38 -2.08
N LEU A 37 13.45 -21.53 -2.69
CA LEU A 37 13.29 -21.65 -4.15
C LEU A 37 12.14 -20.80 -4.70
N VAL A 38 11.09 -20.57 -3.91
CA VAL A 38 9.91 -19.78 -4.29
C VAL A 38 10.28 -18.29 -4.34
N GLU A 39 10.92 -17.78 -3.30
CA GLU A 39 11.43 -16.41 -3.18
C GLU A 39 12.46 -16.10 -4.26
N THR A 40 13.42 -17.02 -4.46
CA THR A 40 14.44 -16.92 -5.52
C THR A 40 13.77 -16.79 -6.90
N LYS A 41 12.77 -17.64 -7.17
CA LYS A 41 12.04 -17.62 -8.44
C LYS A 41 11.23 -16.33 -8.63
N LYS A 42 10.58 -15.84 -7.57
CA LYS A 42 9.85 -14.55 -7.61
C LYS A 42 10.77 -13.37 -7.90
N ILE A 43 11.93 -13.32 -7.26
CA ILE A 43 12.95 -12.30 -7.54
C ILE A 43 13.38 -12.41 -9.00
N GLY A 44 13.67 -13.62 -9.49
CA GLY A 44 13.97 -13.89 -10.90
C GLY A 44 12.94 -13.32 -11.87
N GLN A 45 11.66 -13.63 -11.66
CA GLN A 45 10.55 -13.15 -12.49
C GLN A 45 10.42 -11.62 -12.47
N LYS A 46 10.62 -10.99 -11.31
CA LYS A 46 10.60 -9.51 -11.20
C LYS A 46 11.75 -8.85 -11.95
N LEU A 47 12.96 -9.41 -11.85
CA LEU A 47 14.11 -8.92 -12.61
C LEU A 47 13.88 -9.06 -14.12
N ALA A 48 13.33 -10.20 -14.55
CA ALA A 48 12.99 -10.44 -15.95
C ALA A 48 11.91 -9.47 -16.47
N ALA A 49 10.85 -9.23 -15.69
CA ALA A 49 9.78 -8.29 -16.02
C ALA A 49 10.27 -6.83 -16.09
N ALA A 50 11.28 -6.46 -15.30
CA ALA A 50 11.93 -5.15 -15.35
C ALA A 50 12.98 -5.00 -16.47
N ASP A 51 13.04 -5.96 -17.40
CA ASP A 51 14.01 -6.07 -18.49
C ASP A 51 15.49 -6.04 -18.06
N ILE A 52 15.80 -6.60 -16.89
CA ILE A 52 17.19 -6.82 -16.48
C ILE A 52 17.83 -7.86 -17.40
N GLN A 53 18.92 -7.51 -18.07
CA GLN A 53 19.61 -8.39 -19.00
C GLN A 53 20.67 -9.26 -18.32
N ASP A 54 21.18 -8.81 -17.17
CA ASP A 54 22.28 -9.46 -16.49
C ASP A 54 22.14 -9.34 -14.97
N ALA A 55 22.15 -10.46 -14.26
CA ALA A 55 22.12 -10.47 -12.81
C ALA A 55 23.19 -11.44 -12.30
N ASN A 56 24.07 -10.95 -11.42
CA ASN A 56 25.00 -11.79 -10.69
C ASN A 56 24.40 -12.06 -9.30
N PHE A 57 24.05 -13.31 -9.04
CA PHE A 57 23.55 -13.77 -7.77
C PHE A 57 24.67 -14.36 -6.92
N TYR A 58 24.77 -13.93 -5.68
CA TYR A 58 25.76 -14.37 -4.70
C TYR A 58 25.00 -15.09 -3.56
N PRO A 59 24.81 -16.42 -3.65
CA PRO A 59 24.03 -17.19 -2.67
C PRO A 59 24.69 -17.23 -1.28
N GLU A 60 26.00 -17.05 -1.22
CA GLU A 60 26.78 -17.07 0.02
C GLU A 60 27.13 -15.65 0.52
N GLY A 61 26.45 -14.63 -0.02
CA GLY A 61 26.58 -13.24 0.41
C GLY A 61 27.75 -12.45 -0.22
N MET A 62 27.97 -11.24 0.28
CA MET A 62 28.84 -10.23 -0.35
C MET A 62 30.33 -10.54 -0.32
N HIS A 63 30.78 -11.35 0.64
CA HIS A 63 32.20 -11.63 0.86
C HIS A 63 32.71 -12.85 0.10
N VAL A 64 31.85 -13.52 -0.67
CA VAL A 64 32.17 -14.78 -1.36
C VAL A 64 32.30 -14.54 -2.87
N GLN A 65 33.32 -15.14 -3.49
CA GLN A 65 33.60 -15.00 -4.93
C GLN A 65 32.64 -15.80 -5.82
N LYS A 66 31.99 -16.83 -5.26
CA LYS A 66 31.05 -17.68 -5.99
C LYS A 66 29.80 -16.89 -6.36
N CYS A 67 29.65 -16.63 -7.66
CA CYS A 67 28.47 -15.99 -8.20
C CYS A 67 27.88 -16.80 -9.34
N GLU A 68 26.56 -16.85 -9.37
CA GLU A 68 25.79 -17.42 -10.46
C GLU A 68 25.34 -16.30 -11.38
N ASN A 69 25.62 -16.43 -12.68
CA ASN A 69 25.13 -15.50 -13.67
C ASN A 69 23.74 -15.94 -14.15
N TRP A 70 22.74 -15.12 -13.85
CA TRP A 70 21.34 -15.41 -14.14
C TRP A 70 20.90 -14.96 -15.54
N ARG A 71 21.80 -14.56 -16.45
CA ARG A 71 21.41 -14.09 -17.80
C ARG A 71 20.53 -15.09 -18.55
N ARG A 72 20.91 -16.37 -18.55
CA ARG A 72 20.11 -17.44 -19.19
C ARG A 72 18.79 -17.67 -18.46
N TYR A 73 18.83 -17.64 -17.13
CA TYR A 73 17.67 -17.80 -16.28
C TYR A 73 16.64 -16.69 -16.50
N LEU A 74 17.06 -15.42 -16.55
CA LEU A 74 16.19 -14.27 -16.82
C LEU A 74 15.58 -14.31 -18.22
N ASN A 75 16.31 -14.80 -19.23
CA ASN A 75 15.73 -15.01 -20.56
C ASN A 75 14.61 -16.06 -20.53
N ALA A 76 14.83 -17.20 -19.87
CA ALA A 76 13.80 -18.22 -19.71
C ALA A 76 12.58 -17.69 -18.92
N GLU A 77 12.80 -16.90 -17.87
CA GLU A 77 11.69 -16.29 -17.13
C GLU A 77 10.92 -15.26 -17.97
N ARG A 78 11.57 -14.50 -18.86
CA ARG A 78 10.83 -13.64 -19.81
C ARG A 78 9.95 -14.45 -20.77
N GLU A 79 10.45 -15.58 -21.26
CA GLU A 79 9.66 -16.49 -22.10
C GLU A 79 8.48 -17.08 -21.32
N ASN A 80 8.70 -17.49 -20.07
CA ASN A 80 7.64 -17.96 -19.18
C ASN A 80 6.58 -16.86 -18.94
N ILE A 81 7.00 -15.62 -18.71
CA ILE A 81 6.10 -14.47 -18.54
C ILE A 81 5.29 -14.24 -19.82
N ALA A 82 5.93 -14.26 -21.00
CA ALA A 82 5.26 -14.10 -22.28
C ALA A 82 4.26 -15.23 -22.57
N ALA A 83 4.52 -16.44 -22.07
CA ALA A 83 3.64 -17.60 -22.15
C ALA A 83 2.57 -17.65 -21.05
N GLY A 84 2.55 -16.68 -20.11
CA GLY A 84 1.61 -16.65 -18.98
C GLY A 84 1.90 -17.69 -17.88
N LEU A 85 3.10 -18.30 -17.87
CA LEU A 85 3.56 -19.30 -16.89
C LEU A 85 4.23 -18.65 -15.67
N THR A 86 3.65 -17.57 -15.14
CA THR A 86 4.17 -16.90 -13.96
C THR A 86 3.70 -17.57 -12.69
N MET A 87 4.46 -17.41 -11.61
CA MET A 87 3.93 -17.72 -10.28
C MET A 87 2.67 -16.86 -10.07
N PRO A 88 1.60 -17.39 -9.45
CA PRO A 88 0.45 -16.57 -9.11
C PRO A 88 0.92 -15.44 -8.19
N GLU A 89 0.59 -14.19 -8.54
CA GLU A 89 0.78 -13.07 -7.63
C GLU A 89 0.05 -13.42 -6.32
N GLN A 90 0.77 -13.42 -5.20
CA GLN A 90 0.11 -13.55 -3.90
C GLN A 90 -0.66 -12.25 -3.71
N LYS A 91 -1.97 -12.29 -3.98
CA LYS A 91 -2.88 -11.26 -3.51
C LYS A 91 -2.62 -11.08 -2.03
N ASN A 92 -2.30 -9.86 -1.61
CA ASN A 92 -2.04 -9.59 -0.21
C ASN A 92 -3.33 -9.83 0.59
N THR A 93 -3.46 -11.02 1.17
CA THR A 93 -4.65 -11.43 1.93
C THR A 93 -4.71 -10.77 3.29
N GLN A 94 -3.66 -10.07 3.72
CA GLN A 94 -3.60 -9.40 5.01
C GLN A 94 -4.76 -8.41 5.15
N LEU A 95 -5.03 -7.60 4.12
CA LEU A 95 -6.15 -6.64 4.14
C LEU A 95 -7.53 -7.32 4.19
N ALA A 96 -7.64 -8.52 3.62
CA ALA A 96 -8.87 -9.33 3.66
C ALA A 96 -9.06 -10.05 5.01
N GLN A 97 -8.00 -10.22 5.80
CA GLN A 97 -8.02 -10.86 7.11
C GLN A 97 -8.18 -9.86 8.27
N MET A 98 -7.89 -8.58 8.05
CA MET A 98 -8.06 -7.52 9.05
C MET A 98 -9.49 -7.42 9.58
N ALA A 99 -9.64 -6.97 10.82
CA ALA A 99 -10.93 -6.59 11.37
C ALA A 99 -11.45 -5.31 10.71
N ASP A 100 -12.77 -5.10 10.73
CA ASP A 100 -13.39 -3.90 10.13
C ASP A 100 -12.90 -2.60 10.79
N SER A 101 -12.57 -2.64 12.09
CA SER A 101 -11.96 -1.51 12.81
C SER A 101 -10.56 -1.15 12.33
N GLU A 102 -9.72 -2.15 12.03
CA GLU A 102 -8.36 -1.90 11.52
C GLU A 102 -8.40 -1.33 10.10
N ARG A 103 -9.34 -1.80 9.28
CA ARG A 103 -9.61 -1.21 7.95
C ARG A 103 -10.09 0.23 8.06
N ALA A 104 -10.98 0.51 9.00
CA ALA A 104 -11.46 1.85 9.27
C ALA A 104 -10.33 2.79 9.73
N GLN A 105 -9.39 2.32 10.53
CA GLN A 105 -8.21 3.11 10.93
C GLN A 105 -7.31 3.45 9.74
N MET A 106 -7.08 2.49 8.84
CA MET A 106 -6.34 2.77 7.59
C MET A 106 -7.06 3.80 6.71
N LEU A 107 -8.39 3.73 6.65
CA LEU A 107 -9.19 4.72 5.95
C LEU A 107 -9.12 6.11 6.62
N ALA A 108 -9.18 6.17 7.95
CA ALA A 108 -9.02 7.42 8.69
C ALA A 108 -7.66 8.07 8.42
N GLY A 109 -6.59 7.27 8.36
CA GLY A 109 -5.24 7.73 8.06
C GLY A 109 -5.02 8.33 6.67
N ARG A 110 -6.02 8.30 5.77
CA ARG A 110 -6.00 9.02 4.49
C ARG A 110 -6.23 10.52 4.63
N PHE A 111 -6.69 10.96 5.78
CA PHE A 111 -7.09 12.34 6.02
C PHE A 111 -6.32 12.93 7.20
N ASP A 112 -6.07 14.23 7.16
CA ASP A 112 -5.37 14.94 8.24
C ASP A 112 -6.20 15.01 9.54
N GLY A 113 -7.51 14.78 9.43
CA GLY A 113 -8.44 14.69 10.55
C GLY A 113 -9.79 14.16 10.09
N VAL A 114 -10.47 13.40 10.95
CA VAL A 114 -11.79 12.82 10.69
C VAL A 114 -12.66 12.95 11.93
N CYS A 115 -13.88 13.44 11.77
CA CYS A 115 -14.90 13.44 12.82
C CYS A 115 -16.28 13.08 12.25
N VAL A 116 -17.22 12.76 13.13
CA VAL A 116 -18.61 12.44 12.76
C VAL A 116 -19.58 13.45 13.37
N HIS A 117 -20.50 13.98 12.57
CA HIS A 117 -21.56 14.83 13.10
C HIS A 117 -22.54 13.97 13.93
N PRO A 118 -22.78 14.27 15.22
CA PRO A 118 -23.47 13.36 16.13
C PRO A 118 -24.92 13.05 15.73
N GLU A 119 -25.61 14.01 15.10
CA GLU A 119 -27.03 13.83 14.72
C GLU A 119 -27.23 13.26 13.31
N SER A 120 -26.37 13.63 12.36
CA SER A 120 -26.55 13.29 10.94
C SER A 120 -25.70 12.11 10.51
N GLU A 121 -24.77 11.67 11.35
CA GLU A 121 -23.76 10.64 11.08
C GLU A 121 -22.88 10.94 9.87
N ILE A 122 -22.89 12.20 9.38
CA ILE A 122 -22.07 12.62 8.26
C ILE A 122 -20.63 12.75 8.74
N VAL A 123 -19.75 12.01 8.08
CA VAL A 123 -18.30 12.11 8.29
C VAL A 123 -17.81 13.42 7.70
N HIS A 124 -17.03 14.15 8.48
CA HIS A 124 -16.30 15.33 8.04
C HIS A 124 -14.81 15.04 8.10
N VAL A 125 -14.08 15.53 7.10
CA VAL A 125 -12.61 15.40 7.07
C VAL A 125 -11.97 16.78 6.99
N TRP A 126 -10.80 16.92 7.61
CA TRP A 126 -10.05 18.17 7.59
C TRP A 126 -9.33 18.35 6.26
N ARG A 127 -9.59 19.46 5.57
CA ARG A 127 -8.93 19.82 4.31
C ARG A 127 -8.54 21.29 4.34
N GLY A 128 -7.24 21.56 4.41
CA GLY A 128 -6.71 22.91 4.22
C GLY A 128 -7.29 23.96 5.18
N GLY A 129 -7.56 23.61 6.43
CA GLY A 129 -8.07 24.56 7.43
C GLY A 129 -9.58 24.53 7.66
N VAL A 130 -10.32 23.69 6.95
CA VAL A 130 -11.78 23.59 7.09
C VAL A 130 -12.24 22.13 7.21
N TRP A 131 -13.30 21.91 7.99
CA TRP A 131 -14.01 20.64 8.02
C TRP A 131 -14.96 20.54 6.82
N CYS A 132 -14.76 19.54 5.97
CA CYS A 132 -15.60 19.30 4.80
C CYS A 132 -16.43 18.03 4.99
N PRO A 133 -17.75 18.06 4.74
CA PRO A 133 -18.56 16.84 4.72
C PRO A 133 -18.11 15.93 3.58
N VAL A 134 -18.05 14.63 3.86
CA VAL A 134 -17.64 13.60 2.90
C VAL A 134 -18.75 12.58 2.73
N SER A 135 -19.05 12.25 1.48
CA SER A 135 -20.06 11.23 1.17
C SER A 135 -19.56 9.81 1.44
N THR A 136 -20.47 8.89 1.75
CA THR A 136 -20.16 7.44 1.85
C THR A 136 -19.49 6.91 0.58
N MET A 137 -19.87 7.43 -0.59
CA MET A 137 -19.27 7.03 -1.88
C MET A 137 -17.80 7.44 -1.97
N GLU A 138 -17.45 8.62 -1.50
CA GLU A 138 -16.06 9.10 -1.48
C GLU A 138 -15.20 8.29 -0.50
N LEU A 139 -15.71 8.04 0.71
CA LEU A 139 -15.06 7.13 1.67
C LEU A 139 -14.87 5.72 1.10
N SER A 140 -15.87 5.21 0.37
CA SER A 140 -15.78 3.91 -0.29
C SER A 140 -14.70 3.90 -1.38
N ARG A 141 -14.55 4.99 -2.14
CA ARG A 141 -13.50 5.13 -3.16
C ARG A 141 -12.10 5.17 -2.55
N GLU A 142 -11.92 5.90 -1.45
CA GLU A 142 -10.66 5.90 -0.71
C GLU A 142 -10.32 4.51 -0.17
N MET A 143 -11.31 3.80 0.37
CA MET A 143 -11.09 2.41 0.80
C MET A 143 -10.69 1.50 -0.38
N VAL A 144 -11.33 1.65 -1.54
CA VAL A 144 -10.96 0.91 -2.77
C VAL A 144 -9.55 1.26 -3.24
N ALA A 145 -9.12 2.52 -3.09
CA ALA A 145 -7.74 2.93 -3.39
C ALA A 145 -6.75 2.20 -2.47
N ILE A 146 -7.03 2.12 -1.16
CA ILE A 146 -6.23 1.33 -0.21
C ILE A 146 -6.11 -0.14 -0.66
N TYR A 147 -7.22 -0.78 -1.02
CA TYR A 147 -7.20 -2.16 -1.51
C TYR A 147 -6.38 -2.31 -2.80
N SER A 148 -6.50 -1.36 -3.72
CA SER A 148 -5.78 -1.37 -5.00
C SER A 148 -4.26 -1.21 -4.81
N GLU A 149 -3.83 -0.31 -3.92
CA GLU A 149 -2.42 -0.12 -3.57
C GLU A 149 -1.79 -1.38 -2.97
N HIS A 150 -2.56 -2.13 -2.16
CA HIS A 150 -2.13 -3.39 -1.59
C HIS A 150 -2.36 -4.60 -2.51
N ARG A 151 -2.82 -4.37 -3.75
CA ARG A 151 -3.19 -5.44 -4.72
C ARG A 151 -4.14 -6.48 -4.11
N ALA A 152 -5.01 -6.05 -3.20
CA ALA A 152 -5.96 -6.89 -2.50
C ALA A 152 -7.34 -6.82 -3.17
N THR A 153 -8.05 -7.95 -3.19
CA THR A 153 -9.45 -7.97 -3.63
C THR A 153 -10.37 -7.54 -2.50
N PHE A 154 -11.48 -6.90 -2.85
CA PHE A 154 -12.52 -6.50 -1.91
C PHE A 154 -13.89 -6.98 -2.38
N SER A 155 -14.84 -7.01 -1.44
CA SER A 155 -16.27 -7.12 -1.74
C SER A 155 -16.97 -5.82 -1.34
N LYS A 156 -18.13 -5.55 -1.96
CA LYS A 156 -18.97 -4.41 -1.57
C LYS A 156 -19.26 -4.38 -0.07
N ARG A 157 -19.50 -5.55 0.54
CA ARG A 157 -19.77 -5.69 1.97
C ARG A 157 -18.58 -5.23 2.81
N VAL A 158 -17.36 -5.66 2.46
CA VAL A 158 -16.16 -5.32 3.24
C VAL A 158 -15.86 -3.82 3.17
N ILE A 159 -16.06 -3.21 1.99
CA ILE A 159 -15.92 -1.74 1.85
C ILE A 159 -16.95 -1.01 2.72
N ASN A 160 -18.22 -1.40 2.63
CA ASN A 160 -19.28 -0.79 3.44
C ASN A 160 -19.00 -0.93 4.94
N ASN A 161 -18.61 -2.12 5.39
CA ASN A 161 -18.31 -2.38 6.80
C ASN A 161 -17.17 -1.50 7.31
N ALA A 162 -16.10 -1.30 6.53
CA ALA A 162 -14.99 -0.43 6.90
C ALA A 162 -15.46 1.04 7.03
N VAL A 163 -16.34 1.50 6.14
CA VAL A 163 -16.89 2.86 6.19
C VAL A 163 -17.83 3.05 7.39
N GLU A 164 -18.66 2.05 7.72
CA GLU A 164 -19.51 2.11 8.92
C GLU A 164 -18.67 2.05 10.20
N ALA A 165 -17.64 1.19 10.23
CA ALA A 165 -16.70 1.15 11.35
C ALA A 165 -15.96 2.48 11.52
N LEU A 166 -15.63 3.20 10.43
CA LEU A 166 -15.04 4.54 10.48
C LEU A 166 -15.92 5.51 11.26
N LYS A 167 -17.23 5.53 11.01
CA LYS A 167 -18.16 6.41 11.74
C LYS A 167 -18.18 6.14 13.24
N VAL A 168 -17.99 4.87 13.63
CA VAL A 168 -17.99 4.46 15.04
C VAL A 168 -16.69 4.85 15.75
N ILE A 169 -15.55 4.76 15.06
CA ILE A 169 -14.24 5.10 15.66
C ILE A 169 -13.89 6.59 15.57
N ALA A 170 -14.49 7.32 14.63
CA ALA A 170 -14.25 8.75 14.47
C ALA A 170 -14.78 9.52 15.68
N GLU A 171 -14.03 10.53 16.11
CA GLU A 171 -14.46 11.37 17.23
C GLU A 171 -15.74 12.14 16.84
N PRO A 172 -16.72 12.30 17.75
CA PRO A 172 -17.83 13.19 17.52
C PRO A 172 -17.34 14.61 17.27
N MET A 173 -17.91 15.28 16.29
CA MET A 173 -17.66 16.70 16.05
C MET A 173 -18.00 17.46 17.33
N GLY A 174 -17.00 18.17 17.88
CA GLY A 174 -17.16 18.95 19.10
C GLY A 174 -18.21 20.05 18.94
N GLU A 175 -18.74 20.54 20.06
CA GLU A 175 -19.62 21.71 20.02
C GLU A 175 -18.89 22.87 19.35
N PRO A 176 -19.55 23.60 18.42
CA PRO A 176 -18.96 24.80 17.88
C PRO A 176 -18.57 25.70 19.05
N SER A 177 -17.30 26.09 19.10
CA SER A 177 -16.85 27.08 20.07
C SER A 177 -17.81 28.26 19.96
N GLY A 178 -18.42 28.70 21.07
CA GLY A 178 -19.39 29.80 21.05
C GLY A 178 -18.84 31.11 20.49
N ASP A 179 -17.53 31.15 20.27
CA ASP A 179 -16.75 32.24 19.69
C ASP A 179 -16.55 32.12 18.17
N LEU A 180 -16.96 31.02 17.54
CA LEU A 180 -16.83 30.78 16.10
C LEU A 180 -18.20 30.43 15.53
N LEU A 181 -18.68 31.25 14.60
CA LEU A 181 -19.92 30.99 13.86
C LEU A 181 -19.56 30.36 12.50
N PRO A 182 -19.75 29.04 12.32
CA PRO A 182 -19.42 28.37 11.06
C PRO A 182 -20.49 28.62 9.98
N PHE A 183 -20.02 28.70 8.73
CA PHE A 183 -20.81 28.78 7.50
C PHE A 183 -20.33 27.73 6.50
N ALA A 184 -21.12 27.43 5.48
CA ALA A 184 -20.73 26.47 4.43
C ALA A 184 -19.45 26.86 3.67
N ASN A 185 -19.02 28.12 3.77
CA ASN A 185 -17.87 28.70 3.08
C ASN A 185 -16.83 29.35 4.01
N GLY A 186 -16.87 29.09 5.32
CA GLY A 186 -15.89 29.64 6.26
C GLY A 186 -16.37 29.64 7.71
N ALA A 187 -15.67 30.35 8.58
CA ALA A 187 -16.10 30.59 9.95
C ALA A 187 -15.83 32.05 10.31
N LEU A 188 -16.75 32.68 11.03
CA LEU A 188 -16.59 34.01 11.58
C LEU A 188 -16.11 33.90 13.03
N ASP A 189 -14.95 34.47 13.32
CA ASP A 189 -14.44 34.62 14.69
C ASP A 189 -15.14 35.81 15.37
N LEU A 190 -15.92 35.52 16.39
CA LEU A 190 -16.68 36.49 17.19
C LEU A 190 -15.81 37.20 18.24
N LYS A 191 -14.57 36.75 18.49
CA LYS A 191 -13.63 37.42 19.40
C LYS A 191 -12.83 38.53 18.74
N THR A 192 -12.55 38.39 17.45
CA THR A 192 -11.66 39.29 16.70
C THR A 192 -12.37 40.14 15.66
N GLY A 193 -13.72 40.15 15.68
CA GLY A 193 -14.61 40.82 14.74
C GLY A 193 -14.13 42.15 14.19
#